data_AF-A0A7C5JTA9-F1
#
_entry.id   AF-A0A7C5JTA9-F1
#
_cell.length_a   1.000
_cell.length_b   1.000
_cell.length_c   1.000
_cell.angle_alpha   90.00
_cell.angle_beta   90.00
_cell.angle_gamma   90.00
#
_symmetry.space_group_name_H-M   'P 1'
#
loop_
_entity.id
_entity.type
_entity.pdbx_description
1 polymer ?
#
loop_
_entity_poly.entity_id
_entity_poly.type
_entity_poly.pdbx_seq_one_letter_code
_entity_poly.pdbx_strand_id
1 'polypeptide(L)'
;QLEAEAARLRSDLQAAEREHSQAQIMLARREEEMASLRRRIEDDFGLVSFEGDAGAPGQEPLPFEGLVEKLPRVELLPPDIEKQLQERRLQLRRMGPVNPEAQREYREVRERVEFLTSQVDDLRRAEAQIHEVIAELDVLMEREFRKTFEAVAVEFRQAFTRLFGGGSARLVLTNPEDLTHSGIDIEARLPGRRSQSLAMLSGGERSLTATALIFALLKVSPTPFCVLDEVDAMLDESNVTRFVEMLRELSRETQFILITHNRLTVQAAEVVYGVSMGADSASKVISMQLDEVEKEAVA
;
A
#
# COMPACT_ATOMS: atom_id res chain seq x y z
N GLN A 1 -119.43 -22.11 -19.47
CA GLN A 1 -118.73 -21.75 -18.21
C GLN A 1 -117.26 -22.15 -18.26
N LEU A 2 -116.92 -23.39 -18.63
CA LEU A 2 -115.53 -23.86 -18.77
C LEU A 2 -114.67 -23.09 -19.81
N GLU A 3 -115.24 -22.65 -20.94
CA GLU A 3 -114.48 -21.89 -21.95
C GLU A 3 -114.08 -20.48 -21.49
N ALA A 4 -114.92 -19.83 -20.67
CA ALA A 4 -114.62 -18.51 -20.12
C ALA A 4 -113.53 -18.58 -19.03
N GLU A 5 -113.49 -19.69 -18.30
CA GLU A 5 -112.48 -19.97 -17.28
C GLU A 5 -111.13 -20.30 -17.91
N ALA A 6 -111.12 -21.08 -19.00
CA ALA A 6 -109.91 -21.36 -19.80
C ALA A 6 -109.33 -20.09 -20.46
N ALA A 7 -110.18 -19.16 -20.90
CA ALA A 7 -109.73 -17.88 -21.46
C ALA A 7 -109.08 -16.98 -20.40
N ARG A 8 -109.61 -16.95 -19.16
CA ARG A 8 -109.00 -16.23 -18.04
C ARG A 8 -107.64 -16.82 -17.66
N LEU A 9 -107.56 -18.15 -17.47
CA LEU A 9 -106.30 -18.83 -17.15
C LEU A 9 -105.21 -18.62 -18.21
N ARG A 10 -105.57 -18.56 -19.50
CA ARG A 10 -104.62 -18.23 -20.58
C ARG A 10 -104.15 -16.77 -20.53
N SER A 11 -105.04 -15.84 -20.18
CA SER A 11 -104.67 -14.43 -20.00
C SER A 11 -103.73 -14.25 -18.81
N ASP A 12 -104.00 -14.94 -17.70
CA ASP A 12 -103.17 -14.88 -16.49
C ASP A 12 -101.79 -15.53 -16.72
N LEU A 13 -101.73 -16.65 -17.46
CA LEU A 13 -100.47 -17.27 -17.87
C LEU A 13 -99.64 -16.33 -18.74
N GLN A 14 -100.25 -15.69 -19.75
CA GLN A 14 -99.56 -14.72 -20.60
C GLN A 14 -99.08 -13.49 -19.83
N ALA A 15 -99.82 -13.05 -18.80
CA ALA A 15 -99.38 -11.97 -17.92
C ALA A 15 -98.16 -12.39 -17.07
N ALA A 16 -98.19 -13.59 -16.49
CA ALA A 16 -97.08 -14.13 -15.70
C ALA A 16 -95.81 -14.37 -16.55
N GLU A 17 -95.95 -14.85 -17.79
CA GLU A 17 -94.82 -15.02 -18.72
C GLU A 17 -94.18 -13.67 -19.10
N ARG A 18 -94.99 -12.61 -19.26
CA ARG A 18 -94.49 -11.25 -19.50
C ARG A 18 -93.75 -10.68 -18.28
N GLU A 19 -94.27 -10.90 -17.08
CA GLU A 19 -93.57 -10.49 -15.86
C GLU A 19 -92.26 -11.24 -15.67
N HIS A 20 -92.24 -12.55 -15.93
CA HIS A 20 -91.02 -13.36 -15.83
C HIS A 20 -89.94 -12.91 -16.82
N SER A 21 -90.32 -12.68 -18.09
CA SER A 21 -89.37 -12.18 -19.10
C SER A 21 -88.85 -10.77 -18.78
N GLN A 22 -89.70 -9.88 -18.24
CA GLN A 22 -89.25 -8.57 -17.76
C GLN A 22 -88.25 -8.69 -16.59
N ALA A 23 -88.52 -9.59 -15.63
CA ALA A 23 -87.63 -9.83 -14.49
C ALA A 23 -86.27 -10.39 -14.92
N GLN A 24 -86.24 -11.32 -15.90
CA GLN A 24 -84.99 -11.86 -16.45
C GLN A 24 -84.14 -10.78 -17.13
N ILE A 25 -84.76 -9.88 -17.90
CA ILE A 25 -84.06 -8.76 -18.54
C ILE A 25 -83.47 -7.81 -17.49
N MET A 26 -84.21 -7.54 -16.40
CA MET A 26 -83.68 -6.70 -15.31
C MET A 26 -82.49 -7.37 -14.60
N LEU A 27 -82.55 -8.68 -14.36
CA LEU A 27 -81.45 -9.41 -13.74
C LEU A 27 -80.18 -9.34 -14.60
N ALA A 28 -80.30 -9.63 -15.89
CA ALA A 28 -79.16 -9.56 -16.82
C ALA A 28 -78.52 -8.16 -16.85
N ARG A 29 -79.35 -7.10 -16.86
CA ARG A 29 -78.86 -5.72 -16.79
C ARG A 29 -78.12 -5.42 -15.50
N ARG A 30 -78.60 -5.92 -14.36
CA ARG A 30 -77.93 -5.74 -13.05
C ARG A 30 -76.62 -6.50 -12.96
N GLU A 31 -76.56 -7.70 -13.54
CA GLU A 31 -75.32 -8.48 -13.62
C GLU A 31 -74.28 -7.77 -14.49
N GLU A 32 -74.68 -7.18 -15.62
CA GLU A 32 -73.79 -6.42 -16.49
C GLU A 32 -73.30 -5.12 -15.82
N GLU A 33 -74.18 -4.40 -15.11
CA GLU A 33 -73.81 -3.25 -14.29
C GLU A 33 -72.77 -3.64 -13.23
N MET A 34 -72.97 -4.76 -12.52
CA MET A 34 -72.03 -5.28 -11.52
C MET A 34 -70.68 -5.66 -12.14
N ALA A 35 -70.68 -6.32 -13.30
CA ALA A 35 -69.44 -6.66 -14.02
C ALA A 35 -68.67 -5.41 -14.47
N SER A 36 -69.39 -4.38 -14.93
CA SER A 36 -68.79 -3.10 -15.33
C SER A 36 -68.17 -2.35 -14.15
N LEU A 37 -68.84 -2.37 -12.99
CA LEU A 37 -68.34 -1.77 -11.75
C LEU A 37 -67.09 -2.51 -11.27
N ARG A 38 -67.10 -3.84 -11.34
CA ARG A 38 -65.94 -4.66 -11.00
C ARG A 38 -64.72 -4.32 -11.87
N ARG A 39 -64.90 -4.24 -13.18
CA ARG A 39 -63.81 -3.83 -14.10
C ARG A 39 -63.30 -2.43 -13.80
N ARG A 40 -64.18 -1.47 -13.56
CA ARG A 40 -63.78 -0.10 -13.18
C ARG A 40 -62.99 -0.08 -11.87
N ILE A 41 -63.39 -0.88 -10.89
CA ILE A 41 -62.63 -1.03 -9.64
C ILE A 41 -61.25 -1.64 -9.95
N GLU A 42 -61.17 -2.71 -10.73
CA GLU A 42 -59.90 -3.34 -11.13
C GLU A 42 -58.97 -2.36 -11.87
N ASP A 43 -59.51 -1.53 -12.78
CA ASP A 43 -58.78 -0.51 -13.53
C ASP A 43 -58.34 0.67 -12.63
N ASP A 44 -59.25 1.20 -11.78
CA ASP A 44 -58.99 2.36 -10.92
C ASP A 44 -58.01 2.02 -9.79
N PHE A 45 -58.07 0.80 -9.26
CA PHE A 45 -57.14 0.32 -8.23
C PHE A 45 -55.85 -0.23 -8.82
N GLY A 46 -55.77 -0.38 -10.15
CA GLY A 46 -54.58 -0.82 -10.87
C GLY A 46 -53.97 -2.02 -10.19
N LEU A 47 -54.52 -3.21 -10.40
CA LEU A 47 -53.84 -4.46 -10.07
C LEU A 47 -52.53 -4.52 -10.86
N VAL A 48 -51.49 -3.87 -10.34
CA VAL A 48 -50.16 -4.43 -10.36
C VAL A 48 -50.35 -5.73 -9.59
N SER A 49 -50.60 -6.81 -10.33
CA SER A 49 -50.41 -8.15 -9.82
C SER A 49 -48.94 -8.23 -9.46
N PHE A 50 -48.62 -7.84 -8.23
CA PHE A 50 -47.43 -8.32 -7.57
C PHE A 50 -47.63 -9.83 -7.50
N GLU A 51 -47.01 -10.57 -8.43
CA GLU A 51 -46.56 -11.91 -8.09
C GLU A 51 -45.75 -11.70 -6.81
N GLY A 52 -46.35 -12.07 -5.67
CA GLY A 52 -45.83 -11.76 -4.36
C GLY A 52 -44.48 -12.44 -4.21
N ASP A 53 -43.40 -11.70 -4.43
CA ASP A 53 -42.11 -12.09 -3.91
C ASP A 53 -42.24 -11.94 -2.39
N ALA A 54 -42.28 -13.06 -1.68
CA ALA A 54 -42.70 -13.20 -0.27
C ALA A 54 -41.83 -12.43 0.75
N GLY A 55 -40.97 -11.51 0.30
CA GLY A 55 -40.10 -10.67 1.10
C GLY A 55 -40.30 -9.16 0.93
N ALA A 56 -41.24 -8.69 0.11
CA ALA A 56 -41.49 -7.24 -0.02
C ALA A 56 -42.45 -6.74 1.09
N PRO A 57 -42.10 -5.67 1.84
CA PRO A 57 -43.03 -5.06 2.79
C PRO A 57 -44.11 -4.27 2.03
N GLY A 58 -45.15 -4.98 1.60
CA GLY A 58 -46.36 -4.41 1.00
C GLY A 58 -47.60 -4.84 1.78
N GLN A 59 -48.69 -4.10 1.64
CA GLN A 59 -50.00 -4.54 2.13
C GLN A 59 -50.42 -5.80 1.37
N GLU A 60 -50.77 -6.87 2.09
CA GLU A 60 -51.42 -8.03 1.47
C GLU A 60 -52.68 -7.57 0.73
N PRO A 61 -52.88 -8.01 -0.53
CA PRO A 61 -54.08 -7.66 -1.27
C PRO A 61 -55.32 -8.16 -0.52
N LEU A 62 -56.37 -7.34 -0.51
CA LEU A 62 -57.63 -7.67 0.14
C LEU A 62 -58.18 -9.00 -0.42
N PRO A 63 -58.55 -9.97 0.44
CA PRO A 63 -59.05 -11.26 -0.02
C PRO A 63 -60.47 -11.07 -0.58
N PHE A 64 -60.58 -11.02 -1.91
CA PHE A 64 -61.88 -10.93 -2.60
C PHE A 64 -62.60 -12.27 -2.72
N GLU A 65 -61.95 -13.39 -2.40
CA GLU A 65 -62.53 -14.74 -2.52
C GLU A 65 -63.29 -15.22 -1.28
N GLY A 66 -63.19 -14.51 -0.15
CA GLY A 66 -64.00 -14.76 1.04
C GLY A 66 -65.04 -13.66 1.20
N LEU A 67 -66.33 -14.03 1.22
CA LEU A 67 -67.45 -13.12 1.50
C LEU A 67 -67.12 -12.16 2.66
N VAL A 68 -66.94 -10.88 2.37
CA VAL A 68 -66.97 -9.83 3.40
C VAL A 68 -68.43 -9.68 3.82
N GLU A 69 -68.82 -10.43 4.84
CA GLU A 69 -70.23 -10.80 5.10
C GLU A 69 -71.14 -9.65 5.58
N LYS A 70 -70.61 -8.43 5.80
CA LYS A 70 -71.35 -7.15 5.81
C LYS A 70 -70.37 -6.02 6.13
N LEU A 71 -69.98 -5.25 5.12
CA LEU A 71 -69.46 -3.92 5.37
C LEU A 71 -70.59 -3.03 5.91
N PRO A 72 -70.34 -2.16 6.90
CA PRO A 72 -71.34 -1.19 7.35
C PRO A 72 -71.82 -0.37 6.15
N ARG A 73 -73.14 -0.31 5.94
CA ARG A 73 -73.73 0.51 4.88
C ARG A 73 -73.51 1.99 5.23
N VAL A 74 -72.61 2.64 4.50
CA VAL A 74 -72.37 4.07 4.58
C VAL A 74 -73.44 4.76 3.73
N GLU A 75 -74.47 5.34 4.37
CA GLU A 75 -75.57 6.01 3.67
C GLU A 75 -75.21 7.43 3.21
N LEU A 76 -74.29 8.11 3.90
CA LEU A 76 -73.72 9.39 3.48
C LEU A 76 -72.20 9.36 3.65
N LEU A 77 -71.50 9.70 2.57
CA LEU A 77 -70.07 9.99 2.60
C LEU A 77 -69.85 11.35 3.30
N PRO A 78 -68.83 11.50 4.16
CA PRO A 78 -68.47 12.79 4.73
C PRO A 78 -68.21 13.81 3.60
N PRO A 79 -68.75 15.04 3.68
CA PRO A 79 -68.66 16.01 2.58
C PRO A 79 -67.23 16.43 2.22
N ASP A 80 -66.28 16.29 3.15
CA ASP A 80 -64.86 16.61 2.94
C ASP A 80 -64.04 15.47 2.32
N ILE A 81 -64.60 14.26 2.18
CA ILE A 81 -63.82 13.10 1.75
C ILE A 81 -63.31 13.23 0.31
N GLU A 82 -64.11 13.85 -0.56
CA GLU A 82 -63.72 14.11 -1.95
C GLU A 82 -62.59 15.12 -2.04
N LYS A 83 -62.66 16.18 -1.22
CA LYS A 83 -61.62 17.20 -1.14
C LYS A 83 -60.32 16.61 -0.60
N GLN A 84 -60.39 15.84 0.48
CA GLN A 84 -59.25 15.11 1.02
C GLN A 84 -58.65 14.14 0.00
N LEU A 85 -59.49 13.41 -0.74
CA LEU A 85 -59.04 12.50 -1.79
C LEU A 85 -58.33 13.25 -2.93
N GLN A 86 -58.84 14.39 -3.36
CA GLN A 86 -58.20 15.23 -4.37
C GLN A 86 -56.85 15.78 -3.87
N GLU A 87 -56.78 16.27 -2.63
CA GLU A 87 -55.55 16.75 -2.00
C GLU A 87 -54.50 15.63 -1.91
N ARG A 88 -54.88 14.42 -1.48
CA ARG A 88 -53.99 13.26 -1.42
C ARG A 88 -53.55 12.78 -2.80
N ARG A 89 -54.45 12.76 -3.79
CA ARG A 89 -54.11 12.44 -5.20
C ARG A 89 -53.14 13.46 -5.78
N LEU A 90 -53.31 14.75 -5.46
CA LEU A 90 -52.39 15.80 -5.90
C LEU A 90 -51.01 15.64 -5.22
N GLN A 91 -50.97 15.31 -3.93
CA GLN A 91 -49.73 14.99 -3.21
C GLN A 91 -48.99 13.80 -3.86
N LEU A 92 -49.70 12.71 -4.18
CA LEU A 92 -49.14 11.55 -4.87
C LEU A 92 -48.57 11.91 -6.25
N ARG A 93 -49.30 12.72 -7.03
CA ARG A 93 -48.81 13.19 -8.34
C ARG A 93 -47.55 14.06 -8.23
N ARG A 94 -47.41 14.85 -7.16
CA ARG A 94 -46.22 15.70 -6.92
C ARG A 94 -44.97 14.90 -6.56
N MET A 95 -45.12 13.71 -5.97
CA MET A 95 -43.98 12.84 -5.61
C MET A 95 -43.31 12.22 -6.84
N GLY A 96 -43.98 12.20 -7.99
CA GLY A 96 -43.45 11.61 -9.21
C GLY A 96 -43.48 10.07 -9.20
N PRO A 97 -42.97 9.42 -10.27
CA PRO A 97 -42.89 7.97 -10.33
C PRO A 97 -41.91 7.45 -9.27
N VAL A 98 -42.35 6.46 -8.48
CA VAL A 98 -41.48 5.76 -7.53
C VAL A 98 -40.55 4.84 -8.31
N ASN A 99 -39.23 4.96 -8.08
CA ASN A 99 -38.27 4.02 -8.64
C ASN A 99 -38.28 2.71 -7.82
N PRO A 100 -38.77 1.59 -8.38
CA PRO A 100 -38.81 0.31 -7.66
C PRO A 100 -37.41 -0.27 -7.43
N GLU A 101 -36.40 0.14 -8.22
CA GLU A 101 -35.03 -0.35 -8.09
C GLU A 101 -34.21 0.41 -7.04
N ALA A 102 -34.71 1.56 -6.54
CA ALA A 102 -33.99 2.44 -5.63
C ALA A 102 -33.52 1.74 -4.34
N GLN A 103 -34.30 0.78 -3.82
CA GLN A 103 -33.91 0.03 -2.63
C GLN A 103 -32.78 -0.98 -2.91
N ARG A 104 -32.71 -1.52 -4.13
CA ARG A 104 -31.62 -2.42 -4.55
C ARG A 104 -30.35 -1.61 -4.80
N GLU A 105 -30.45 -0.54 -5.59
CA GLU A 105 -29.33 0.37 -5.88
C GLU A 105 -28.72 0.97 -4.61
N TYR A 106 -29.56 1.41 -3.66
CA TYR A 106 -29.09 1.91 -2.37
C TYR A 106 -28.27 0.86 -1.62
N ARG A 107 -28.73 -0.40 -1.59
CA ARG A 107 -28.02 -1.50 -0.92
C ARG A 107 -26.68 -1.77 -1.59
N GLU A 108 -26.64 -1.90 -2.91
CA GLU A 108 -25.40 -2.12 -3.67
C GLU A 108 -24.38 -0.99 -3.48
N VAL A 109 -24.83 0.27 -3.57
CA VAL A 109 -23.97 1.44 -3.37
C VAL A 109 -23.48 1.50 -1.93
N ARG A 110 -24.35 1.23 -0.95
CA ARG A 110 -23.98 1.22 0.46
C ARG A 110 -22.93 0.17 0.76
N GLU A 111 -23.11 -1.07 0.30
CA GLU A 111 -22.14 -2.15 0.47
C GLU A 111 -20.79 -1.78 -0.15
N ARG A 112 -20.79 -1.19 -1.35
CA ARG A 112 -19.57 -0.73 -2.00
C ARG A 112 -18.88 0.39 -1.23
N VAL A 113 -19.65 1.34 -0.68
CA VAL A 113 -19.10 2.43 0.14
C VAL A 113 -18.50 1.87 1.42
N GLU A 114 -19.22 1.02 2.15
CA GLU A 114 -18.73 0.39 3.39
C GLU A 114 -17.44 -0.41 3.13
N PHE A 115 -17.39 -1.19 2.05
CA PHE A 115 -16.19 -1.92 1.65
C PHE A 115 -15.01 -0.97 1.35
N LEU A 116 -15.20 0.02 0.47
CA LEU A 116 -14.12 0.94 0.10
C LEU A 116 -13.64 1.78 1.29
N THR A 117 -14.54 2.22 2.17
CA THR A 117 -14.17 2.93 3.40
C THR A 117 -13.30 2.05 4.30
N SER A 118 -13.65 0.77 4.48
CA SER A 118 -12.82 -0.15 5.27
C SER A 118 -11.42 -0.32 4.68
N GLN A 119 -11.30 -0.45 3.35
CA GLN A 119 -10.01 -0.57 2.66
C GLN A 119 -9.17 0.70 2.79
N VAL A 120 -9.79 1.87 2.72
CA VAL A 120 -9.09 3.16 2.91
C VAL A 120 -8.60 3.30 4.34
N ASP A 121 -9.39 2.93 5.32
CA ASP A 121 -8.99 2.99 6.73
C ASP A 121 -7.88 1.98 7.05
N ASP A 122 -7.92 0.79 6.45
CA ASP A 122 -6.82 -0.18 6.51
C ASP A 122 -5.52 0.39 5.93
N LEU A 123 -5.60 1.01 4.74
CA LEU A 123 -4.44 1.60 4.09
C LEU A 123 -3.84 2.76 4.90
N ARG A 124 -4.69 3.62 5.48
CA ARG A 124 -4.24 4.71 6.36
C ARG A 124 -3.56 4.21 7.63
N ARG A 125 -4.05 3.10 8.19
CA ARG A 125 -3.41 2.45 9.34
C ARG A 125 -2.05 1.88 8.96
N ALA A 126 -1.95 1.21 7.81
CA ALA A 126 -0.68 0.69 7.30
C ALA A 126 0.34 1.81 7.03
N GLU A 127 -0.11 2.92 6.42
CA GLU A 127 0.71 4.12 6.20
C GLU A 127 1.26 4.67 7.51
N ALA A 128 0.40 4.84 8.53
CA ALA A 128 0.82 5.33 9.84
C ALA A 128 1.85 4.40 10.50
N GLN A 129 1.66 3.09 10.43
CA GLN A 129 2.60 2.10 10.96
C GLN A 129 3.95 2.14 10.25
N ILE A 130 3.96 2.30 8.93
CA ILE A 130 5.21 2.42 8.16
C ILE A 130 5.96 3.69 8.58
N HIS A 131 5.26 4.81 8.76
CA HIS A 131 5.88 6.05 9.24
C HIS A 131 6.46 5.93 10.65
N GLU A 132 5.79 5.19 11.55
CA GLU A 132 6.31 4.89 12.88
C GLU A 132 7.61 4.08 12.79
N VAL A 133 7.64 3.03 11.98
CA VAL A 133 8.85 2.21 11.76
C VAL A 133 9.99 3.02 11.15
N ILE A 134 9.70 3.92 10.20
CA ILE A 134 10.72 4.81 9.62
C ILE A 134 11.31 5.70 10.71
N ALA A 135 10.47 6.32 11.56
CA ALA A 135 10.94 7.18 12.64
C ALA A 135 11.80 6.42 13.66
N GLU A 136 11.43 5.17 14.00
CA GLU A 136 12.25 4.32 14.87
C GLU A 136 13.61 3.98 14.24
N LEU A 137 13.62 3.67 12.93
CA LEU A 137 14.85 3.38 12.20
C LEU A 137 15.76 4.61 12.11
N ASP A 138 15.21 5.80 11.90
CA ASP A 138 15.99 7.05 11.84
C ASP A 138 16.73 7.30 13.16
N VAL A 139 16.03 7.16 14.29
CA VAL A 139 16.65 7.31 15.63
C VAL A 139 17.75 6.28 15.86
N LEU A 140 17.55 5.03 15.41
CA LEU A 140 18.56 3.98 15.54
C LEU A 140 19.78 4.28 14.66
N MET A 141 19.56 4.69 13.41
CA MET A 141 20.61 5.05 12.46
C MET A 141 21.46 6.21 13.00
N GLU A 142 20.85 7.28 13.50
CA GLU A 142 21.57 8.42 14.09
C GLU A 142 22.47 7.99 15.25
N ARG A 143 21.97 7.11 16.12
CA ARG A 143 22.72 6.60 17.26
C ARG A 143 23.92 5.77 16.84
N GLU A 144 23.72 4.80 15.93
CA GLU A 144 24.80 3.95 15.45
C GLU A 144 25.81 4.73 14.59
N PHE A 145 25.35 5.68 13.78
CA PHE A 145 26.21 6.60 13.02
C PHE A 145 27.09 7.42 13.96
N ARG A 146 26.52 8.06 14.99
CA ARG A 146 27.30 8.86 15.96
C ARG A 146 28.36 8.01 16.65
N LYS A 147 27.97 6.83 17.12
CA LYS A 147 28.88 5.89 17.81
C LYS A 147 30.04 5.46 16.92
N THR A 148 29.74 5.09 15.67
CA THR A 148 30.77 4.66 14.70
C THR A 148 31.63 5.83 14.25
N PHE A 149 31.05 7.00 13.99
CA PHE A 149 31.78 8.22 13.63
C PHE A 149 32.79 8.62 14.72
N GLU A 150 32.38 8.62 15.99
CA GLU A 150 33.26 8.95 17.12
C GLU A 150 34.41 7.95 17.25
N ALA A 151 34.13 6.65 17.13
CA ALA A 151 35.15 5.60 17.15
C ALA A 151 36.15 5.75 15.99
N VAL A 152 35.65 5.96 14.77
CA VAL A 152 36.50 6.15 13.58
C VAL A 152 37.29 7.44 13.69
N ALA A 153 36.73 8.53 14.22
CA ALA A 153 37.44 9.80 14.40
C ALA A 153 38.64 9.70 15.37
N VAL A 154 38.53 8.85 16.40
CA VAL A 154 39.64 8.56 17.32
C VAL A 154 40.73 7.75 16.62
N GLU A 155 40.37 6.65 15.96
CA GLU A 155 41.33 5.78 15.27
C GLU A 155 41.99 6.49 14.08
N PHE A 156 41.23 7.29 13.33
CA PHE A 156 41.74 8.08 12.21
C PHE A 156 42.83 9.05 12.64
N ARG A 157 42.65 9.72 13.77
CA ARG A 157 43.66 10.64 14.32
C ARG A 157 44.96 9.90 14.64
N GLN A 158 44.86 8.73 15.27
CA GLN A 158 46.01 7.90 15.63
C GLN A 158 46.72 7.36 14.39
N ALA A 159 45.97 6.78 13.45
CA ALA A 159 46.49 6.24 12.20
C ALA A 159 47.19 7.33 11.36
N PHE A 160 46.58 8.52 11.27
CA PHE A 160 47.17 9.66 10.57
C PHE A 160 48.50 10.09 11.19
N THR A 161 48.54 10.34 12.50
CA THR A 161 49.77 10.79 13.16
C THR A 161 50.88 9.74 13.04
N ARG A 162 50.55 8.45 13.06
CA ARG A 162 51.51 7.35 12.89
C ARG A 162 52.06 7.28 11.46
N LEU A 163 51.22 7.39 10.43
CA LEU A 163 51.66 7.39 9.02
C LEU A 163 52.56 8.57 8.68
N PHE A 164 52.15 9.77 9.09
CA PHE A 164 52.88 11.00 8.76
C PHE A 164 54.07 11.26 9.71
N GLY A 165 54.23 10.47 10.78
CA GLY A 165 55.28 10.66 11.80
C GLY A 165 55.12 11.96 12.58
N GLY A 166 53.88 12.44 12.70
CA GLY A 166 53.53 13.74 13.26
C GLY A 166 52.28 14.34 12.61
N GLY A 167 51.96 15.59 12.97
CA GLY A 167 50.75 16.24 12.49
C GLY A 167 49.48 15.71 13.15
N SER A 168 48.33 16.20 12.70
CA SER A 168 47.02 15.84 13.22
C SER A 168 45.95 15.95 12.15
N ALA A 169 45.01 15.03 12.10
CA ALA A 169 43.81 15.14 11.27
C ALA A 169 42.54 14.97 12.10
N ARG A 170 41.43 15.54 11.61
CA ARG A 170 40.11 15.40 12.21
C ARG A 170 39.04 15.24 11.13
N LEU A 171 38.03 14.44 11.45
CA LEU A 171 36.79 14.36 10.70
C LEU A 171 35.85 15.46 11.19
N VAL A 172 35.19 16.14 10.26
CA VAL A 172 34.25 17.23 10.55
C VAL A 172 32.95 16.94 9.82
N LEU A 173 31.82 17.04 10.52
CA LEU A 173 30.51 16.93 9.91
C LEU A 173 30.15 18.26 9.25
N THR A 174 29.66 18.23 8.01
CA THR A 174 29.24 19.45 7.31
C THR A 174 27.99 20.07 7.95
N ASN A 175 27.08 19.23 8.47
CA ASN A 175 25.92 19.67 9.24
C ASN A 175 25.76 18.82 10.53
N PRO A 176 26.22 19.32 11.69
CA PRO A 176 26.11 18.58 12.96
C PRO A 176 24.68 18.35 13.47
N GLU A 177 23.69 19.08 12.96
CA GLU A 177 22.29 18.99 13.41
C GLU A 177 21.47 17.94 12.62
N ASP A 178 21.95 17.51 11.45
CA ASP A 178 21.29 16.51 10.61
C ASP A 178 22.30 15.43 10.22
N LEU A 179 22.42 14.41 11.07
CA LEU A 179 23.38 13.32 10.85
C LEU A 179 23.02 12.45 9.65
N THR A 180 21.74 12.36 9.30
CA THR A 180 21.23 11.55 8.18
C THR A 180 21.61 12.10 6.82
N HIS A 181 21.71 13.43 6.68
CA HIS A 181 22.04 14.08 5.42
C HIS A 181 23.39 14.83 5.44
N SER A 182 24.10 14.84 6.57
CA SER A 182 25.42 15.46 6.67
C SER A 182 26.47 14.72 5.85
N GLY A 183 27.32 15.49 5.18
CA GLY A 183 28.59 15.01 4.63
C GLY A 183 29.66 14.92 5.72
N ILE A 184 30.79 14.29 5.37
CA ILE A 184 31.99 14.21 6.21
C ILE A 184 33.14 14.86 5.45
N ASP A 185 33.72 15.90 6.04
CA ASP A 185 34.94 16.56 5.58
C ASP A 185 36.15 16.11 6.39
N ILE A 186 37.32 16.16 5.74
CA ILE A 186 38.61 15.83 6.35
C ILE A 186 39.46 17.09 6.41
N GLU A 187 39.83 17.48 7.63
CA GLU A 187 40.84 18.49 7.87
C GLU A 187 42.14 17.84 8.33
N ALA A 188 43.21 18.08 7.58
CA ALA A 188 44.53 17.55 7.87
C ALA A 188 45.52 18.69 8.16
N ARG A 189 46.34 18.50 9.18
CA ARG A 189 47.47 19.36 9.55
C ARG A 189 48.74 18.54 9.49
N LEU A 190 49.49 18.72 8.41
CA LEU A 190 50.81 18.11 8.24
C LEU A 190 51.84 18.69 9.23
N PRO A 191 52.92 17.96 9.56
CA PRO A 191 54.02 18.48 10.37
C PRO A 191 54.54 19.81 9.83
N GLY A 192 54.57 20.86 10.66
CA GLY A 192 55.06 22.19 10.27
C GLY A 192 54.16 23.00 9.34
N ARG A 193 52.97 22.50 8.93
CA ARG A 193 52.00 23.23 8.10
C ARG A 193 50.73 23.59 8.87
N ARG A 194 49.93 24.50 8.28
CA ARG A 194 48.58 24.84 8.75
C ARG A 194 47.58 23.76 8.36
N SER A 195 46.43 23.74 9.05
CA SER A 195 45.29 22.88 8.71
C SER A 195 44.75 23.22 7.33
N GLN A 196 44.54 22.20 6.51
CA GLN A 196 44.08 22.32 5.13
C GLN A 196 43.03 21.23 4.87
N SER A 197 42.11 21.50 3.93
CA SER A 197 41.16 20.50 3.46
C SER A 197 41.85 19.47 2.57
N LEU A 198 41.27 18.27 2.46
CA LEU A 198 41.79 17.17 1.64
C LEU A 198 42.10 17.58 0.19
N ALA A 199 41.29 18.47 -0.39
CA ALA A 199 41.45 18.95 -1.77
C ALA A 199 42.74 19.78 -2.00
N MET A 200 43.33 20.33 -0.94
CA MET A 200 44.52 21.19 -1.00
C MET A 200 45.83 20.41 -0.78
N LEU A 201 45.75 19.10 -0.50
CA LEU A 201 46.91 18.25 -0.30
C LEU A 201 47.53 17.79 -1.63
N SER A 202 48.83 17.49 -1.62
CA SER A 202 49.49 16.87 -2.78
C SER A 202 48.97 15.44 -3.02
N GLY A 203 49.21 14.88 -4.22
CA GLY A 203 48.71 13.55 -4.59
C GLY A 203 49.13 12.42 -3.62
N GLY A 204 50.38 12.42 -3.18
CA GLY A 204 50.88 11.45 -2.19
C GLY A 204 50.28 11.67 -0.80
N GLU A 205 50.23 12.92 -0.32
CA GLU A 205 49.62 13.28 0.97
C GLU A 205 48.12 12.94 1.02
N ARG A 206 47.40 13.15 -0.08
CA ARG A 206 45.98 12.79 -0.21
C ARG A 206 45.78 11.28 -0.16
N SER A 207 46.62 10.53 -0.86
CA SER A 207 46.56 9.06 -0.88
C SER A 207 46.84 8.49 0.52
N LEU A 208 47.89 8.98 1.18
CA LEU A 208 48.23 8.55 2.55
C LEU A 208 47.15 8.91 3.58
N THR A 209 46.51 10.07 3.42
CA THR A 209 45.37 10.48 4.26
C THR A 209 44.16 9.56 4.06
N ALA A 210 43.85 9.19 2.81
CA ALA A 210 42.78 8.25 2.50
C ALA A 210 43.07 6.85 3.07
N THR A 211 44.31 6.37 2.93
CA THR A 211 44.77 5.11 3.54
C THR A 211 44.63 5.13 5.06
N ALA A 212 44.95 6.25 5.72
CA ALA A 212 44.76 6.40 7.17
C ALA A 212 43.28 6.23 7.57
N LEU A 213 42.34 6.75 6.76
CA LEU A 213 40.91 6.59 7.00
C LEU A 213 40.45 5.15 6.79
N ILE A 214 40.92 4.48 5.73
CA ILE A 214 40.61 3.07 5.47
C ILE A 214 41.10 2.20 6.64
N PHE A 215 42.33 2.42 7.12
CA PHE A 215 42.87 1.67 8.25
C PHE A 215 42.10 1.93 9.55
N ALA A 216 41.67 3.17 9.79
CA ALA A 216 40.82 3.48 10.94
C ALA A 216 39.46 2.75 10.85
N LEU A 217 38.86 2.70 9.66
CA LEU A 217 37.63 1.95 9.42
C LEU A 217 37.81 0.45 9.64
N LEU A 218 38.88 -0.14 9.11
CA LEU A 218 39.19 -1.56 9.30
C LEU A 218 39.43 -1.92 10.77
N LYS A 219 39.99 -0.99 11.55
CA LYS A 219 40.23 -1.21 12.98
C LYS A 219 38.95 -1.12 13.82
N VAL A 220 38.01 -0.25 13.44
CA VAL A 220 36.70 -0.13 14.11
C VAL A 220 35.75 -1.25 13.66
N SER A 221 35.82 -1.65 12.40
CA SER A 221 34.97 -2.67 11.78
C SER A 221 35.83 -3.62 10.93
N PRO A 222 36.46 -4.64 11.54
CA PRO A 222 37.35 -5.55 10.84
C PRO A 222 36.60 -6.36 9.78
N THR A 223 37.17 -6.41 8.58
CA THR A 223 36.64 -7.22 7.48
C THR A 223 37.44 -8.52 7.37
N PRO A 224 36.85 -9.63 6.87
CA PRO A 224 37.58 -10.89 6.74
C PRO A 224 38.80 -10.80 5.81
N PHE A 225 38.68 -10.02 4.72
CA PHE A 225 39.77 -9.73 3.81
C PHE A 225 39.69 -8.30 3.28
N CYS A 226 40.83 -7.78 2.82
CA CYS A 226 40.98 -6.46 2.20
C CYS A 226 41.94 -6.56 1.02
N VAL A 227 41.55 -5.99 -0.13
CA VAL A 227 42.37 -5.92 -1.34
C VAL A 227 42.80 -4.49 -1.57
N LEU A 228 44.11 -4.25 -1.70
CA LEU A 228 44.69 -2.94 -1.95
C LEU A 228 45.50 -2.98 -3.23
N ASP A 229 45.16 -2.11 -4.19
CA ASP A 229 45.80 -2.05 -5.50
C ASP A 229 46.57 -0.74 -5.68
N GLU A 230 47.89 -0.84 -5.84
CA GLU A 230 48.86 0.24 -6.07
C GLU A 230 48.74 1.45 -5.12
N VAL A 231 48.24 1.24 -3.91
CA VAL A 231 48.02 2.30 -2.92
C VAL A 231 49.31 2.97 -2.44
N ASP A 232 50.45 2.29 -2.61
CA ASP A 232 51.78 2.75 -2.21
C ASP A 232 52.60 3.36 -3.36
N ALA A 233 52.04 3.48 -4.57
CA ALA A 233 52.74 3.97 -5.75
C ALA A 233 53.18 5.45 -5.63
N MET A 234 52.44 6.25 -4.85
CA MET A 234 52.71 7.69 -4.67
C MET A 234 53.38 8.01 -3.31
N LEU A 235 53.80 6.98 -2.57
CA LEU A 235 54.42 7.13 -1.26
C LEU A 235 55.95 7.08 -1.38
N ASP A 236 56.63 7.91 -0.59
CA ASP A 236 58.08 7.86 -0.41
C ASP A 236 58.48 6.70 0.52
N GLU A 237 59.75 6.28 0.45
CA GLU A 237 60.28 5.12 1.20
C GLU A 237 59.99 5.18 2.72
N SER A 238 60.05 6.38 3.31
CA SER A 238 59.82 6.56 4.74
C SER A 238 58.36 6.29 5.14
N ASN A 239 57.40 6.74 4.31
CA ASN A 239 55.97 6.51 4.54
C ASN A 239 55.56 5.08 4.17
N VAL A 240 56.17 4.47 3.15
CA VAL A 240 55.96 3.05 2.80
C VAL A 240 56.32 2.15 3.98
N THR A 241 57.43 2.43 4.68
CA THR A 241 57.84 1.65 5.86
C THR A 241 56.76 1.68 6.95
N ARG A 242 56.23 2.87 7.29
CA ARG A 242 55.16 3.03 8.30
C ARG A 242 53.84 2.40 7.87
N PHE A 243 53.53 2.48 6.58
CA PHE A 243 52.37 1.84 5.98
C PHE A 243 52.42 0.32 6.15
N VAL A 244 53.56 -0.29 5.79
CA VAL A 244 53.81 -1.73 5.95
C VAL A 244 53.73 -2.17 7.42
N GLU A 245 54.30 -1.40 8.34
CA GLU A 245 54.23 -1.71 9.77
C GLU A 245 52.79 -1.77 10.30
N MET A 246 51.92 -0.84 9.86
CA MET A 246 50.51 -0.88 10.24
C MET A 246 49.75 -2.00 9.54
N LEU A 247 50.05 -2.30 8.28
CA LEU A 247 49.45 -3.45 7.60
C LEU A 247 49.75 -4.75 8.33
N ARG A 248 50.99 -4.95 8.80
CA ARG A 248 51.38 -6.13 9.60
C ARG A 248 50.66 -6.23 10.94
N GLU A 249 50.26 -5.10 11.51
CA GLU A 249 49.47 -5.09 12.74
C GLU A 249 48.02 -5.50 12.46
N LEU A 250 47.41 -4.91 11.43
CA LEU A 250 46.06 -5.23 11.00
C LEU A 250 45.94 -6.64 10.42
N SER A 251 47.02 -7.18 9.85
CA SER A 251 47.03 -8.52 9.25
C SER A 251 46.81 -9.66 10.24
N ARG A 252 46.91 -9.36 11.55
CA ARG A 252 46.59 -10.31 12.63
C ARG A 252 45.11 -10.66 12.70
N GLU A 253 44.25 -9.75 12.25
CA GLU A 253 42.79 -9.92 12.32
C GLU A 253 42.14 -9.93 10.92
N THR A 254 42.74 -9.27 9.93
CA THR A 254 42.22 -9.13 8.56
C THR A 254 43.19 -9.71 7.54
N GLN A 255 42.73 -10.50 6.58
CA GLN A 255 43.59 -10.96 5.50
C GLN A 255 43.83 -9.86 4.46
N PHE A 256 45.09 -9.50 4.20
CA PHE A 256 45.43 -8.50 3.17
C PHE A 256 45.94 -9.14 1.88
N ILE A 257 45.41 -8.69 0.75
CA ILE A 257 45.92 -8.97 -0.59
C ILE A 257 46.38 -7.64 -1.17
N LEU A 258 47.69 -7.50 -1.38
CA LEU A 258 48.29 -6.28 -1.93
C LEU A 258 48.78 -6.52 -3.36
N ILE A 259 48.43 -5.61 -4.25
CA ILE A 259 48.96 -5.53 -5.61
C ILE A 259 49.87 -4.31 -5.64
N THR A 260 51.17 -4.53 -5.82
CA THR A 260 52.17 -3.46 -5.81
C THR A 260 53.44 -3.87 -6.54
N HIS A 261 54.18 -2.88 -7.02
CA HIS A 261 55.54 -3.02 -7.53
C HIS A 261 56.60 -2.48 -6.55
N ASN A 262 56.19 -1.99 -5.37
CA ASN A 262 57.09 -1.40 -4.39
C ASN A 262 57.89 -2.50 -3.66
N ARG A 263 59.22 -2.42 -3.76
CA ARG A 263 60.13 -3.42 -3.20
C ARG A 263 59.97 -3.59 -1.70
N LEU A 264 59.76 -2.50 -0.94
CA LEU A 264 59.63 -2.56 0.51
C LEU A 264 58.36 -3.28 0.93
N THR A 265 57.26 -3.06 0.22
CA THR A 265 55.98 -3.74 0.48
C THR A 265 56.06 -5.22 0.10
N VAL A 266 56.67 -5.55 -1.04
CA VAL A 266 56.88 -6.95 -1.47
C VAL A 266 57.75 -7.72 -0.48
N GLN A 267 58.84 -7.11 0.01
CA GLN A 267 59.73 -7.72 1.01
C GLN A 267 59.04 -8.00 2.34
N ALA A 268 57.96 -7.28 2.62
CA ALA A 268 57.26 -7.41 3.89
C ALA A 268 56.14 -8.45 3.89
N ALA A 269 55.76 -8.96 2.72
CA ALA A 269 54.73 -9.97 2.54
C ALA A 269 55.19 -11.35 3.03
N GLU A 270 54.25 -12.18 3.46
CA GLU A 270 54.52 -13.59 3.83
C GLU A 270 54.57 -14.47 2.57
N VAL A 271 53.68 -14.19 1.61
CA VAL A 271 53.55 -14.91 0.35
C VAL A 271 53.51 -13.91 -0.79
N VAL A 272 54.28 -14.18 -1.84
CA VAL A 272 54.34 -13.35 -3.05
C VAL A 272 53.80 -14.15 -4.22
N TYR A 273 52.82 -13.56 -4.92
CA TYR A 273 52.31 -14.07 -6.19
C TYR A 273 52.83 -13.18 -7.33
N GLY A 274 53.59 -13.76 -8.25
CA GLY A 274 54.05 -13.12 -9.46
C GLY A 274 53.19 -13.51 -10.66
N VAL A 275 52.76 -12.54 -11.46
CA VAL A 275 52.09 -12.79 -12.74
C VAL A 275 53.10 -12.65 -13.87
N SER A 276 53.25 -13.68 -14.70
CA SER A 276 54.14 -13.70 -15.86
C SER A 276 53.35 -14.03 -17.12
N MET A 277 53.66 -13.37 -18.25
CA MET A 277 53.07 -13.71 -19.54
C MET A 277 53.92 -14.75 -20.26
N GLY A 278 53.30 -15.88 -20.61
CA GLY A 278 53.95 -16.91 -21.42
C GLY A 278 54.03 -16.52 -22.90
N ALA A 279 54.78 -17.31 -23.68
CA ALA A 279 54.89 -17.15 -25.14
C ALA A 279 53.53 -17.16 -25.86
N ASP A 280 52.53 -17.84 -25.28
CA ASP A 280 51.18 -17.96 -25.81
C ASP A 280 50.28 -16.75 -25.47
N SER A 281 50.86 -15.64 -24.98
CA SER A 281 50.14 -14.44 -24.51
C SER A 281 49.14 -14.70 -23.36
N ALA A 282 49.16 -15.89 -22.76
CA ALA A 282 48.37 -16.23 -21.58
C ALA A 282 49.14 -15.85 -20.30
N SER A 283 48.43 -15.24 -19.35
CA SER A 283 48.97 -14.94 -18.02
C SER A 283 49.06 -16.22 -17.18
N LYS A 284 50.21 -16.46 -16.57
CA LYS A 284 50.47 -17.55 -15.62
C LYS A 284 50.83 -16.97 -14.27
N VAL A 285 50.29 -17.55 -13.21
CA VAL A 285 50.58 -17.17 -11.82
C VAL A 285 51.67 -18.07 -11.28
N ILE A 286 52.67 -17.46 -10.64
CA ILE A 286 53.77 -18.12 -9.94
C ILE A 286 53.67 -17.70 -8.48
N SER A 287 53.78 -18.63 -7.54
CA SER A 287 53.76 -18.33 -6.10
C SER A 287 55.12 -18.62 -5.47
N MET A 288 55.54 -17.77 -4.54
CA MET A 288 56.75 -17.93 -3.74
C MET A 288 56.42 -17.61 -2.27
N GLN A 289 56.85 -18.46 -1.34
CA GLN A 289 56.87 -18.13 0.09
C GLN A 289 58.27 -17.63 0.44
N LEU A 290 58.37 -16.44 1.02
CA LEU A 290 59.66 -15.79 1.28
C LEU A 290 60.50 -16.54 2.33
N ASP A 291 59.84 -17.24 3.27
CA ASP A 291 60.49 -18.03 4.33
C ASP A 291 61.22 -19.30 3.83
N GLU A 292 60.90 -19.78 2.63
CA GLU A 292 61.54 -20.97 2.05
C GLU A 292 62.83 -20.64 1.29
N VAL A 293 62.96 -19.41 0.78
CA VAL A 293 64.10 -18.98 -0.06
C VAL A 293 65.38 -18.79 0.76
N GLU A 294 65.28 -18.34 2.02
CA GLU A 294 66.44 -18.24 2.91
C GLU A 294 67.04 -19.60 3.28
N LYS A 295 66.25 -20.69 3.22
CA LYS A 295 66.75 -22.05 3.51
C LYS A 295 67.44 -22.69 2.31
N GLU A 296 67.03 -22.39 1.08
CA GLU A 296 67.68 -22.90 -0.13
C GLU A 296 68.95 -22.14 -0.51
N ALA A 297 69.07 -20.85 -0.17
CA ALA A 297 70.27 -20.06 -0.46
C ALA A 297 71.47 -20.36 0.46
N VAL A 298 71.25 -21.13 1.55
CA VAL A 298 72.26 -21.49 2.56
C VAL A 298 72.64 -22.98 2.47
N ALA A 299 72.08 -23.72 1.50
CA ALA A 299 72.36 -25.15 1.25
C ALA A 299 73.32 -25.38 0.07
#